data_AF-A2AL49-F1
#
_entry.id   AF-A2AL49-F1
#
_cell.length_a   1.000
_cell.length_b   1.000
_cell.length_c   1.000
_cell.angle_alpha   90.00
_cell.angle_beta   90.00
_cell.angle_gamma   90.00
#
_symmetry.space_group_name_H-M   'P 1'
#
loop_
_entity.id
_entity.type
_entity.pdbx_description
1 polymer ?
#
loop_
_entity_poly.entity_id
_entity_poly.type
_entity_poly.pdbx_seq_one_letter_code
_entity_poly.pdbx_strand_id
1 'polypeptide(L)'
;MVARGAALSDLSPEPSGLGRRHKAEAMAEAAAGEAGASERDPDAGRARRRLRVLSGHLLGRPQEAPSTNECKARRAASAAGASPAATPAAPESGTIPKKRQEVMKWNGWGYNDSKFLLNKKGQVELTGKRYPLSGLVLPTLRDWIQNTLGVSLEHKTTSKTSINPSEAPPSIVNEDFLQELKEARISYSQEADDRVFRAHGHCLHEIFLLREGMFERIPDIVVWPTCHDDVVKIVNLACKYNLCIIPIGGGTSVSYGLMCPADETRTIISLDTSQMNRILWVDENNLTAHVEAGITGQDLERQLKESGYCTGHEPDSLEFSTVGGWISTRASGMKKNIYGNIEDLVVHMKMVTPRGVIEKSSQGPRMSTGPDIHHFIMGSEGTLGVITEATIKIRPTPEYQKYGSVAFPNFEQGVACLREIAKQRCAPASIRLMDNQQFQFGHALKPQVSSIFTSFLDGLKKFYITKFKGFDPNQISVATLLFEGDREKVLQHEKQVYDIAAKFGYGL
;
A
#
# COMPACT_ATOMS: atom_id res chain seq x y z
N MET A 1 -49.23 2.08 -37.80
CA MET A 1 -48.98 0.70 -38.27
C MET A 1 -48.64 -0.12 -37.03
N VAL A 2 -49.64 -0.68 -36.32
CA VAL A 2 -50.26 -2.02 -36.54
C VAL A 2 -49.18 -3.10 -36.41
N ALA A 3 -48.93 -3.74 -35.26
CA ALA A 3 -49.75 -4.66 -34.43
C ALA A 3 -49.56 -6.16 -34.77
N ARG A 4 -49.67 -6.98 -33.69
CA ARG A 4 -49.83 -8.46 -33.58
C ARG A 4 -48.53 -9.25 -33.36
N GLY A 5 -48.34 -10.11 -32.35
CA GLY A 5 -49.23 -10.71 -31.33
C GLY A 5 -49.54 -12.20 -31.60
N ALA A 6 -49.15 -13.10 -30.67
CA ALA A 6 -49.72 -14.43 -30.30
C ALA A 6 -48.59 -15.34 -29.70
N ALA A 7 -48.60 -15.72 -28.41
CA ALA A 7 -49.36 -16.78 -27.71
C ALA A 7 -48.69 -18.18 -27.85
N LEU A 8 -48.05 -18.74 -26.80
CA LEU A 8 -48.57 -19.61 -25.70
C LEU A 8 -48.86 -21.06 -26.11
N SER A 9 -48.17 -22.03 -25.48
CA SER A 9 -48.79 -23.23 -24.86
C SER A 9 -47.77 -24.09 -24.09
N ASP A 10 -48.12 -24.36 -22.83
CA ASP A 10 -47.59 -25.38 -21.90
C ASP A 10 -47.53 -26.80 -22.48
N LEU A 11 -46.70 -27.66 -21.86
CA LEU A 11 -47.04 -29.06 -21.53
C LEU A 11 -45.96 -29.65 -20.58
N SER A 12 -46.38 -29.99 -19.36
CA SER A 12 -45.87 -31.04 -18.46
C SER A 12 -47.12 -31.81 -17.95
N PRO A 13 -47.07 -32.94 -17.19
CA PRO A 13 -45.94 -33.66 -16.58
C PRO A 13 -46.02 -35.23 -16.57
N GLU A 14 -45.01 -35.88 -15.95
CA GLU A 14 -45.03 -37.16 -15.17
C GLU A 14 -45.12 -38.55 -15.87
N PRO A 15 -44.81 -39.72 -15.23
CA PRO A 15 -43.92 -40.04 -14.08
C PRO A 15 -43.15 -41.40 -14.12
N SER A 16 -42.46 -41.71 -13.01
CA SER A 16 -42.07 -43.04 -12.43
C SER A 16 -40.65 -43.57 -12.73
N GLY A 17 -39.88 -44.14 -11.80
CA GLY A 17 -40.18 -44.57 -10.43
C GLY A 17 -38.95 -45.00 -9.61
N LEU A 18 -39.24 -45.40 -8.38
CA LEU A 18 -38.39 -45.66 -7.22
C LEU A 18 -37.26 -46.70 -7.36
N GLY A 19 -36.20 -46.50 -6.56
CA GLY A 19 -35.87 -47.46 -5.49
C GLY A 19 -34.42 -47.96 -5.37
N ARG A 20 -33.73 -47.57 -4.28
CA ARG A 20 -33.34 -48.46 -3.14
C ARG A 20 -32.15 -47.90 -2.34
N ARG A 21 -32.35 -47.83 -1.03
CA ARG A 21 -31.36 -47.65 0.03
C ARG A 21 -30.62 -48.98 0.34
N HIS A 22 -29.50 -48.84 1.04
CA HIS A 22 -28.70 -49.83 1.79
C HIS A 22 -27.64 -50.64 1.01
N LYS A 23 -26.37 -50.31 1.26
CA LYS A 23 -25.46 -51.15 2.06
C LYS A 23 -24.26 -50.35 2.56
N ALA A 24 -24.10 -50.34 3.88
CA ALA A 24 -22.92 -49.89 4.60
C ALA A 24 -21.92 -51.06 4.72
N GLU A 25 -20.67 -50.71 5.01
CA GLU A 25 -19.70 -51.47 5.80
C GLU A 25 -19.35 -52.91 5.36
N ALA A 26 -18.18 -53.07 4.75
CA ALA A 26 -17.24 -54.16 5.06
C ALA A 26 -15.89 -53.94 4.36
N MET A 27 -14.82 -54.37 5.04
CA MET A 27 -13.44 -54.54 4.58
C MET A 27 -12.45 -53.38 4.79
N ALA A 28 -12.11 -53.19 6.07
CA ALA A 28 -10.73 -53.00 6.48
C ALA A 28 -10.16 -54.35 6.96
N GLU A 29 -8.82 -54.49 6.89
CA GLU A 29 -7.97 -55.59 7.39
C GLU A 29 -7.69 -56.79 6.47
N ALA A 30 -6.67 -56.63 5.60
CA ALA A 30 -5.58 -57.61 5.45
C ALA A 30 -4.49 -57.03 4.52
N ALA A 31 -3.40 -56.52 5.11
CA ALA A 31 -2.02 -56.58 4.61
C ALA A 31 -1.17 -55.47 5.26
N ALA A 32 -0.68 -55.75 6.48
CA ALA A 32 0.50 -55.10 7.01
C ALA A 32 1.71 -55.96 6.66
N GLY A 33 2.70 -55.38 5.97
CA GLY A 33 3.93 -56.05 5.56
C GLY A 33 4.84 -55.11 4.76
N GLU A 34 5.56 -54.26 5.49
CA GLU A 34 6.84 -53.59 5.18
C GLU A 34 7.20 -53.21 3.72
N ALA A 35 7.26 -51.89 3.44
CA ALA A 35 8.45 -51.23 2.87
C ALA A 35 8.20 -49.73 2.58
N GLY A 36 9.17 -48.89 2.96
CA GLY A 36 9.57 -47.70 2.18
C GLY A 36 8.89 -46.36 2.50
N ALA A 37 9.73 -45.37 2.83
CA ALA A 37 9.38 -43.97 3.09
C ALA A 37 8.46 -43.35 2.02
N SER A 38 7.33 -42.75 2.44
CA SER A 38 6.39 -42.09 1.53
C SER A 38 6.42 -40.56 1.63
N GLU A 39 6.39 -39.96 0.44
CA GLU A 39 6.12 -38.57 0.14
C GLU A 39 4.89 -38.04 0.89
N ARG A 40 4.95 -36.76 1.28
CA ARG A 40 3.82 -36.05 1.90
C ARG A 40 2.78 -35.74 0.83
N ASP A 41 1.62 -36.39 0.94
CA ASP A 41 0.42 -36.11 0.15
C ASP A 41 -0.03 -34.63 0.34
N PRO A 42 -0.03 -33.81 -0.73
CA PRO A 42 -0.43 -32.39 -0.65
C PRO A 42 -1.94 -32.19 -0.45
N ASP A 43 -2.78 -33.22 -0.61
CA ASP A 43 -4.25 -33.08 -0.49
C ASP A 43 -4.73 -33.20 0.97
N ALA A 44 -3.96 -33.85 1.84
CA ALA A 44 -4.24 -33.95 3.28
C ALA A 44 -4.25 -32.57 3.98
N GLY A 45 -3.43 -31.62 3.49
CA GLY A 45 -3.42 -30.23 3.96
C GLY A 45 -4.69 -29.47 3.54
N ARG A 46 -5.22 -29.77 2.35
CA ARG A 46 -6.41 -29.13 1.77
C ARG A 46 -7.69 -29.59 2.47
N ALA A 47 -7.78 -30.88 2.80
CA ALA A 47 -8.90 -31.44 3.56
C ALA A 47 -8.95 -30.91 5.00
N ARG A 48 -7.81 -30.82 5.70
CA ARG A 48 -7.73 -30.21 7.04
C ARG A 48 -8.07 -28.72 7.03
N ARG A 49 -7.72 -28.00 5.95
CA ARG A 49 -8.06 -26.57 5.77
C ARG A 49 -9.56 -26.38 5.55
N ARG A 50 -10.21 -27.23 4.75
CA ARG A 50 -11.68 -27.24 4.55
C ARG A 50 -12.44 -27.54 5.85
N LEU A 51 -11.96 -28.49 6.65
CA LEU A 51 -12.57 -28.81 7.95
C LEU A 51 -12.49 -27.65 8.96
N ARG A 52 -11.37 -26.90 8.98
CA ARG A 52 -11.22 -25.72 9.84
C ARG A 52 -12.17 -24.57 9.44
N VAL A 53 -12.39 -24.39 8.14
CA VAL A 53 -13.35 -23.41 7.60
C VAL A 53 -14.80 -23.82 7.91
N LEU A 54 -15.14 -25.10 7.74
CA LEU A 54 -16.47 -25.62 8.10
C LEU A 54 -16.78 -25.49 9.59
N SER A 55 -15.79 -25.71 10.47
CA SER A 55 -15.97 -25.48 11.91
C SER A 55 -16.16 -24.00 12.27
N GLY A 56 -15.62 -23.08 11.46
CA GLY A 56 -15.86 -21.64 11.61
C GLY A 56 -17.25 -21.20 11.14
N HIS A 57 -17.83 -21.88 10.14
CA HIS A 57 -19.16 -21.58 9.62
C HIS A 57 -20.31 -22.23 10.41
N LEU A 58 -20.08 -23.38 11.05
CA LEU A 58 -21.09 -24.06 11.88
C LEU A 58 -21.32 -23.41 13.25
N LEU A 59 -20.52 -22.42 13.64
CA LEU A 59 -20.70 -21.63 14.88
C LEU A 59 -21.43 -20.29 14.65
N GLY A 60 -22.01 -20.07 13.46
CA GLY A 60 -22.82 -18.88 13.16
C GLY A 60 -24.14 -18.86 13.95
N ARG A 61 -24.28 -17.91 14.88
CA ARG A 61 -25.59 -17.40 15.33
C ARG A 61 -26.05 -16.26 14.40
N PRO A 62 -27.37 -15.99 14.31
CA PRO A 62 -27.96 -15.18 13.24
C PRO A 62 -27.62 -13.69 13.33
N GLN A 63 -27.72 -13.02 12.17
CA GLN A 63 -27.57 -11.58 11.94
C GLN A 63 -28.29 -10.71 12.98
N GLU A 64 -27.51 -9.94 13.74
CA GLU A 64 -27.87 -8.62 14.25
C GLU A 64 -26.60 -7.74 14.19
N ALA A 65 -26.77 -6.44 13.90
CA ALA A 65 -25.69 -5.47 13.89
C ALA A 65 -24.93 -5.47 15.23
N PRO A 66 -23.59 -5.30 15.25
CA PRO A 66 -22.83 -5.39 16.49
C PRO A 66 -23.30 -4.32 17.47
N SER A 67 -23.85 -4.77 18.60
CA SER A 67 -24.29 -3.88 19.67
C SER A 67 -23.09 -3.26 20.40
N THR A 68 -23.32 -2.10 21.00
CA THR A 68 -22.41 -1.29 21.83
C THR A 68 -21.66 -2.04 22.94
N ASN A 69 -21.99 -3.31 23.21
CA ASN A 69 -21.37 -4.14 24.23
C ASN A 69 -20.13 -4.92 23.76
N GLU A 70 -19.97 -5.24 22.47
CA GLU A 70 -18.75 -5.92 21.99
C GLU A 70 -17.51 -4.99 21.99
N CYS A 71 -17.74 -3.69 21.79
CA CYS A 71 -16.71 -2.67 21.89
C CYS A 71 -16.20 -2.49 23.33
N LYS A 72 -17.05 -2.76 24.35
CA LYS A 72 -16.67 -2.74 25.77
C LYS A 72 -15.88 -3.98 26.18
N ALA A 73 -16.26 -5.16 25.71
CA ALA A 73 -15.61 -6.42 26.08
C ALA A 73 -14.14 -6.49 25.60
N ARG A 74 -13.82 -5.86 24.47
CA ARG A 74 -12.45 -5.89 23.89
C ARG A 74 -11.51 -4.83 24.47
N ARG A 75 -12.02 -3.83 25.19
CA ARG A 75 -11.24 -2.78 25.89
C ARG A 75 -10.50 -3.28 27.13
N ALA A 76 -10.94 -4.39 27.72
CA ALA A 76 -10.32 -4.95 28.94
C ALA A 76 -9.00 -5.70 28.68
N ALA A 77 -8.79 -6.22 27.46
CA ALA A 77 -7.62 -7.02 27.13
C ALA A 77 -6.35 -6.20 26.82
N SER A 78 -6.48 -4.90 26.51
CA SER A 78 -5.32 -4.04 26.16
C SER A 78 -4.75 -3.27 27.36
N ALA A 79 -5.27 -3.47 28.57
CA ALA A 79 -4.96 -2.64 29.74
C ALA A 79 -4.10 -3.33 30.83
N ALA A 80 -3.52 -4.50 30.56
CA ALA A 80 -2.72 -5.22 31.56
C ALA A 80 -1.33 -5.61 31.03
N GLY A 81 -0.28 -5.04 31.66
CA GLY A 81 1.08 -5.57 31.64
C GLY A 81 2.17 -4.58 31.22
N ALA A 82 2.75 -3.86 32.19
CA ALA A 82 4.05 -3.20 32.04
C ALA A 82 5.02 -3.77 33.09
N SER A 83 6.18 -4.25 32.65
CA SER A 83 7.37 -4.45 33.47
C SER A 83 8.63 -4.38 32.59
N PRO A 84 9.76 -3.82 33.06
CA PRO A 84 10.86 -3.39 32.20
C PRO A 84 11.99 -4.42 32.12
N ALA A 85 12.54 -4.66 30.92
CA ALA A 85 13.97 -4.87 30.62
C ALA A 85 14.19 -5.51 29.23
N ALA A 86 15.32 -5.13 28.62
CA ALA A 86 15.90 -5.55 27.33
C ALA A 86 15.24 -4.96 26.06
N THR A 87 16.02 -4.19 25.31
CA THR A 87 15.68 -3.67 23.98
C THR A 87 15.38 -4.85 23.04
N PRO A 88 14.12 -5.05 22.62
CA PRO A 88 13.80 -6.09 21.66
C PRO A 88 14.20 -5.64 20.26
N ALA A 89 14.52 -6.58 19.39
CA ALA A 89 14.54 -6.33 17.95
C ALA A 89 13.20 -5.70 17.52
N ALA A 90 13.25 -4.71 16.63
CA ALA A 90 12.07 -3.96 16.18
C ALA A 90 10.94 -4.91 15.77
N PRO A 91 9.73 -4.80 16.34
CA PRO A 91 8.64 -5.68 16.00
C PRO A 91 8.25 -5.49 14.53
N GLU A 92 8.11 -6.60 13.81
CA GLU A 92 7.60 -6.68 12.43
C GLU A 92 6.10 -6.35 12.31
N SER A 93 5.53 -5.52 13.19
CA SER A 93 4.14 -5.11 13.04
C SER A 93 4.05 -4.04 11.95
N GLY A 94 3.43 -4.37 10.81
CA GLY A 94 3.20 -3.44 9.69
C GLY A 94 2.26 -2.26 10.02
N THR A 95 1.73 -2.22 11.24
CA THR A 95 0.87 -1.15 11.75
C THR A 95 1.69 0.07 12.18
N ILE A 96 1.25 1.26 11.77
CA ILE A 96 1.82 2.53 12.22
C ILE A 96 1.48 2.73 13.71
N PRO A 97 2.47 2.85 14.62
CA PRO A 97 2.20 3.10 16.03
C PRO A 97 1.77 4.55 16.25
N LYS A 98 1.08 4.81 17.38
CA LYS A 98 0.64 6.16 17.75
C LYS A 98 1.81 7.14 17.86
N LYS A 99 2.88 6.75 18.56
CA LYS A 99 4.15 7.47 18.62
C LYS A 99 5.04 7.08 17.44
N ARG A 100 4.80 7.71 16.29
CA ARG A 100 5.43 7.34 15.01
C ARG A 100 6.95 7.46 15.05
N GLN A 101 7.46 8.46 15.75
CA GLN A 101 8.88 8.76 15.96
C GLN A 101 9.69 7.61 16.59
N GLU A 102 9.05 6.63 17.23
CA GLU A 102 9.71 5.43 17.75
C GLU A 102 10.27 4.54 16.62
N VAL A 103 9.59 4.51 15.47
CA VAL A 103 9.94 3.66 14.32
C VAL A 103 10.27 4.45 13.05
N MET A 104 9.72 5.65 12.89
CA MET A 104 9.87 6.51 11.72
C MET A 104 10.70 7.74 12.05
N LYS A 105 11.41 8.27 11.05
CA LYS A 105 12.16 9.51 11.20
C LYS A 105 11.19 10.67 11.32
N TRP A 106 11.37 11.49 12.36
CA TRP A 106 10.54 12.69 12.56
C TRP A 106 10.88 13.83 11.60
N ASN A 107 12.09 13.83 11.00
CA ASN A 107 12.62 14.93 10.17
C ASN A 107 12.99 14.50 8.74
N GLY A 108 12.36 13.44 8.23
CA GLY A 108 12.68 12.90 6.91
C GLY A 108 11.88 11.65 6.55
N TRP A 109 12.21 11.04 5.42
CA TRP A 109 11.52 9.86 4.93
C TRP A 109 11.87 8.58 5.71
N GLY A 110 10.85 7.77 5.96
CA GLY A 110 10.95 6.34 6.25
C GLY A 110 11.40 5.98 7.67
N TYR A 111 11.83 4.73 7.83
CA TYR A 111 12.18 4.15 9.13
C TYR A 111 13.48 4.69 9.73
N ASN A 112 13.56 4.73 11.06
CA ASN A 112 14.75 5.15 11.82
C ASN A 112 15.99 4.30 11.52
N ASP A 113 15.79 3.01 11.25
CA ASP A 113 16.85 2.02 11.02
C ASP A 113 17.53 2.12 9.63
N SER A 114 16.99 2.95 8.73
CA SER A 114 17.37 2.95 7.31
C SER A 114 17.79 4.34 6.84
N LYS A 115 19.09 4.60 6.75
CA LYS A 115 19.68 5.85 6.22
C LYS A 115 20.97 5.59 5.47
N PHE A 116 21.29 6.42 4.49
CA PHE A 116 22.60 6.39 3.85
C PHE A 116 23.67 7.00 4.77
N LEU A 117 24.84 6.35 4.85
CA LEU A 117 26.02 6.85 5.55
C LEU A 117 27.28 6.66 4.71
N LEU A 118 28.35 7.38 5.06
CA LEU A 118 29.70 7.08 4.60
C LEU A 118 30.36 6.13 5.59
N ASN A 119 30.80 4.97 5.13
CA ASN A 119 31.52 4.01 5.95
C ASN A 119 32.97 4.48 6.22
N LYS A 120 33.75 3.70 6.99
CA LYS A 120 35.14 4.03 7.34
C LYS A 120 36.09 4.19 6.13
N LYS A 121 35.69 3.69 4.95
CA LYS A 121 36.43 3.81 3.68
C LYS A 121 35.89 4.96 2.82
N GLY A 122 34.98 5.78 3.34
CA GLY A 122 34.37 6.88 2.62
C GLY A 122 33.40 6.45 1.51
N GLN A 123 32.90 5.21 1.55
CA GLN A 123 31.94 4.67 0.57
C GLN A 123 30.51 4.74 1.13
N VAL A 124 29.53 4.89 0.24
CA VAL A 124 28.12 5.00 0.64
C VAL A 124 27.55 3.61 0.98
N GLU A 125 26.78 3.51 2.06
CA GLU A 125 26.07 2.31 2.50
C GLU A 125 24.71 2.69 3.10
N LEU A 126 23.68 1.86 2.88
CA LEU A 126 22.38 2.00 3.52
C LEU A 126 22.34 1.18 4.81
N THR A 127 22.00 1.80 5.96
CA THR A 127 21.91 1.07 7.24
C THR A 127 20.74 0.09 7.29
N GLY A 128 20.75 -0.77 8.33
CA GLY A 128 19.65 -1.66 8.65
C GLY A 128 19.69 -2.97 7.86
N LYS A 129 18.54 -3.65 7.77
CA LYS A 129 18.36 -4.92 7.04
C LYS A 129 17.01 -5.00 6.31
N ARG A 130 16.32 -3.85 6.16
CA ARG A 130 14.94 -3.79 5.69
C ARG A 130 14.83 -4.03 4.18
N TYR A 131 15.77 -3.48 3.42
CA TYR A 131 15.75 -3.57 1.97
C TYR A 131 16.86 -4.49 1.47
N PRO A 132 16.72 -5.10 0.28
CA PRO A 132 17.80 -5.90 -0.32
C PRO A 132 19.13 -5.15 -0.49
N LEU A 133 19.10 -3.81 -0.55
CA LEU A 133 20.30 -2.96 -0.61
C LEU A 133 20.89 -2.61 0.77
N SER A 134 20.17 -2.87 1.87
CA SER A 134 20.64 -2.57 3.22
C SER A 134 21.90 -3.37 3.57
N GLY A 135 22.91 -2.70 4.11
CA GLY A 135 24.22 -3.25 4.45
C GLY A 135 25.15 -3.48 3.25
N LEU A 136 24.72 -3.20 2.02
CA LEU A 136 25.57 -3.29 0.84
C LEU A 136 26.33 -1.99 0.60
N VAL A 137 27.62 -2.12 0.34
CA VAL A 137 28.49 -1.00 -0.05
C VAL A 137 28.24 -0.64 -1.50
N LEU A 138 28.01 0.66 -1.76
CA LEU A 138 27.79 1.28 -3.07
C LEU A 138 29.04 2.10 -3.45
N PRO A 139 30.07 1.46 -4.04
CA PRO A 139 31.40 2.07 -4.17
C PRO A 139 31.43 3.29 -5.11
N THR A 140 30.59 3.32 -6.13
CA THR A 140 30.58 4.35 -7.19
C THR A 140 29.59 5.49 -6.92
N LEU A 141 28.69 5.34 -5.95
CA LEU A 141 27.65 6.33 -5.66
C LEU A 141 28.24 7.67 -5.19
N ARG A 142 29.32 7.63 -4.39
CA ARG A 142 30.03 8.84 -3.95
C ARG A 142 30.49 9.66 -5.16
N ASP A 143 31.24 9.03 -6.06
CA ASP A 143 31.80 9.70 -7.24
C ASP A 143 30.70 10.25 -8.14
N TRP A 144 29.62 9.50 -8.33
CA TRP A 144 28.46 9.96 -9.08
C TRP A 144 27.83 11.21 -8.48
N ILE A 145 27.65 11.27 -7.15
CA ILE A 145 27.11 12.45 -6.46
C ILE A 145 28.03 13.67 -6.69
N GLN A 146 29.34 13.49 -6.48
CA GLN A 146 30.31 14.57 -6.62
C GLN A 146 30.37 15.11 -8.05
N ASN A 147 30.38 14.22 -9.05
CA ASN A 147 30.41 14.60 -10.46
C ASN A 147 29.11 15.26 -10.93
N THR A 148 27.96 14.80 -10.44
CA THR A 148 26.64 15.29 -10.88
C THR A 148 26.29 16.63 -10.25
N LEU A 149 26.58 16.80 -8.96
CA LEU A 149 26.21 18.01 -8.22
C LEU A 149 27.33 19.03 -8.11
N GLY A 150 28.58 18.66 -8.43
CA GLY A 150 29.75 19.53 -8.28
C GLY A 150 30.09 19.83 -6.81
N VAL A 151 29.77 18.92 -5.89
CA VAL A 151 29.94 19.11 -4.44
C VAL A 151 30.99 18.19 -3.83
N SER A 152 31.56 18.60 -2.70
CA SER A 152 32.35 17.73 -1.83
C SER A 152 31.48 17.18 -0.69
N LEU A 153 31.47 15.86 -0.52
CA LEU A 153 30.75 15.18 0.57
C LEU A 153 31.45 15.30 1.94
N GLU A 154 32.58 15.99 2.00
CA GLU A 154 33.25 16.32 3.26
C GLU A 154 32.54 17.46 4.00
N HIS A 155 31.83 18.34 3.27
CA HIS A 155 31.03 19.41 3.88
C HIS A 155 29.65 18.87 4.25
N LYS A 156 29.35 18.87 5.56
CA LYS A 156 28.07 18.38 6.09
C LYS A 156 27.35 19.51 6.82
N THR A 157 26.05 19.66 6.57
CA THR A 157 25.19 20.51 7.39
C THR A 157 24.82 19.80 8.69
N THR A 158 24.61 20.57 9.75
CA THR A 158 24.10 20.10 11.05
C THR A 158 22.66 20.56 11.19
N SER A 159 21.72 19.63 11.09
CA SER A 159 20.29 19.89 11.29
C SER A 159 19.83 19.39 12.66
N LYS A 160 18.63 19.80 13.08
CA LYS A 160 17.99 19.31 14.31
C LYS A 160 17.93 17.77 14.34
N THR A 161 18.39 17.18 15.45
CA THR A 161 18.41 15.73 15.66
C THR A 161 17.12 15.22 16.34
N SER A 162 16.46 16.08 17.11
CA SER A 162 15.17 15.84 17.76
C SER A 162 14.30 17.09 17.69
N ILE A 163 12.99 16.90 17.87
CA ILE A 163 12.05 18.00 18.08
C ILE A 163 12.42 18.69 19.40
N ASN A 164 12.46 20.02 19.39
CA ASN A 164 12.56 20.80 20.62
C ASN A 164 11.14 21.23 21.03
N PRO A 165 10.54 20.65 22.08
CA PRO A 165 9.16 20.95 22.46
C PRO A 165 8.90 22.42 22.79
N SER A 166 9.92 23.18 23.21
CA SER A 166 9.77 24.60 23.53
C SER A 166 9.64 25.50 22.29
N GLU A 167 9.96 25.01 21.10
CA GLU A 167 9.78 25.73 19.84
C GLU A 167 8.40 25.50 19.22
N ALA A 168 7.69 24.45 19.63
CA ALA A 168 6.37 24.14 19.10
C ALA A 168 5.33 25.09 19.70
N PRO A 169 4.39 25.64 18.89
CA PRO A 169 3.27 26.41 19.41
C PRO A 169 2.48 25.64 20.48
N PRO A 170 1.98 26.31 21.54
CA PRO A 170 1.21 25.65 22.58
C PRO A 170 -0.07 25.01 21.99
N SER A 171 -0.57 23.97 22.65
CA SER A 171 -1.86 23.35 22.31
C SER A 171 -2.99 24.23 22.85
N ILE A 172 -3.88 24.70 21.99
CA ILE A 172 -5.05 25.49 22.38
C ILE A 172 -6.32 24.66 22.16
N VAL A 173 -6.90 24.15 23.26
CA VAL A 173 -8.03 23.20 23.25
C VAL A 173 -9.05 23.59 24.30
N ASN A 174 -10.35 23.51 23.96
CA ASN A 174 -11.44 23.72 24.90
C ASN A 174 -11.59 22.55 25.89
N GLU A 175 -11.75 22.84 27.19
CA GLU A 175 -11.82 21.83 28.26
C GLU A 175 -13.10 20.97 28.21
N ASP A 176 -14.25 21.54 27.86
CA ASP A 176 -15.51 20.80 27.75
C ASP A 176 -15.43 19.76 26.62
N PHE A 177 -14.86 20.16 25.48
CA PHE A 177 -14.52 19.24 24.39
C PHE A 177 -13.59 18.12 24.87
N LEU A 178 -12.53 18.46 25.61
CA LEU A 178 -11.56 17.47 26.09
C LEU A 178 -12.22 16.47 27.06
N GLN A 179 -13.15 16.93 27.89
CA GLN A 179 -13.92 16.09 28.79
C GLN A 179 -14.83 15.12 28.02
N GLU A 180 -15.57 15.59 27.02
CA GLU A 180 -16.41 14.71 26.17
C GLU A 180 -15.57 13.72 25.35
N LEU A 181 -14.38 14.12 24.90
CA LEU A 181 -13.45 13.23 24.20
C LEU A 181 -12.95 12.10 25.13
N LYS A 182 -12.65 12.43 26.40
CA LYS A 182 -12.31 11.43 27.44
C LYS A 182 -13.47 10.47 27.69
N GLU A 183 -14.69 10.98 27.77
CA GLU A 183 -15.90 10.16 27.98
C GLU A 183 -16.18 9.22 26.80
N ALA A 184 -15.92 9.67 25.57
CA ALA A 184 -15.98 8.84 24.37
C ALA A 184 -14.93 7.70 24.38
N ARG A 185 -13.91 7.80 25.25
CA ARG A 185 -12.76 6.89 25.37
C ARG A 185 -11.97 6.76 24.08
N ILE A 186 -11.85 7.88 23.37
CA ILE A 186 -11.02 7.98 22.17
C ILE A 186 -9.62 8.42 22.62
N SER A 187 -8.60 7.71 22.16
CA SER A 187 -7.22 8.04 22.48
C SER A 187 -6.84 9.37 21.85
N TYR A 188 -6.15 10.23 22.58
CA TYR A 188 -5.69 11.53 22.09
C TYR A 188 -4.34 11.92 22.69
N SER A 189 -3.68 12.91 22.09
CA SER A 189 -2.42 13.49 22.57
C SER A 189 -2.35 14.99 22.24
N GLN A 190 -1.80 15.76 23.17
CA GLN A 190 -1.46 17.18 22.99
C GLN A 190 0.07 17.39 22.99
N GLU A 191 0.84 16.30 22.99
CA GLU A 191 2.30 16.34 23.02
C GLU A 191 2.86 16.95 21.72
N ALA A 192 3.92 17.76 21.86
CA ALA A 192 4.50 18.50 20.75
C ALA A 192 5.03 17.58 19.64
N ASP A 193 5.63 16.44 19.99
CA ASP A 193 6.17 15.48 19.04
C ASP A 193 5.08 14.83 18.18
N ASP A 194 3.98 14.39 18.79
CA ASP A 194 2.83 13.81 18.10
C ASP A 194 2.16 14.80 17.15
N ARG A 195 2.06 16.07 17.55
CA ARG A 195 1.45 17.16 16.77
C ARG A 195 2.33 17.55 15.59
N VAL A 196 3.63 17.79 15.83
CA VAL A 196 4.59 18.18 14.78
C VAL A 196 4.73 17.08 13.72
N PHE A 197 4.79 15.81 14.12
CA PHE A 197 4.87 14.68 13.17
C PHE A 197 3.71 14.68 12.17
N ARG A 198 2.55 15.21 12.56
CA ARG A 198 1.31 15.20 11.76
C ARG A 198 0.99 16.56 11.12
N ALA A 199 1.91 17.52 11.21
CA ALA A 199 1.75 18.84 10.64
C ALA A 199 2.23 18.95 9.18
N HIS A 200 2.73 17.85 8.60
CA HIS A 200 3.42 17.89 7.31
C HIS A 200 3.25 16.62 6.46
N GLY A 201 3.53 16.77 5.18
CA GLY A 201 3.86 15.71 4.23
C GLY A 201 5.36 15.56 3.99
N HIS A 202 5.75 15.32 2.76
CA HIS A 202 7.13 15.14 2.32
C HIS A 202 7.52 16.08 1.18
N CYS A 203 6.91 17.26 1.08
CA CYS A 203 7.44 18.31 0.22
C CYS A 203 8.78 18.81 0.76
N LEU A 204 9.68 19.24 -0.13
CA LEU A 204 11.03 19.68 0.23
C LEU A 204 11.03 20.78 1.30
N HIS A 205 10.15 21.77 1.18
CA HIS A 205 10.05 22.87 2.13
C HIS A 205 9.66 22.38 3.53
N GLU A 206 8.72 21.45 3.63
CA GLU A 206 8.27 20.89 4.91
C GLU A 206 9.43 20.15 5.61
N ILE A 207 10.17 19.34 4.86
CA ILE A 207 11.36 18.66 5.37
C ILE A 207 12.44 19.66 5.80
N PHE A 208 12.61 20.76 5.07
CA PHE A 208 13.55 21.82 5.45
C PHE A 208 13.14 22.50 6.76
N LEU A 209 11.86 22.82 6.95
CA LEU A 209 11.34 23.39 8.19
C LEU A 209 11.54 22.44 9.39
N LEU A 210 11.29 21.15 9.24
CA LEU A 210 11.58 20.18 10.32
C LEU A 210 13.06 20.20 10.73
N ARG A 211 13.96 20.37 9.76
CA ARG A 211 15.40 20.27 9.96
C ARG A 211 16.01 21.54 10.53
N GLU A 212 15.54 22.70 10.10
CA GLU A 212 16.19 24.00 10.33
C GLU A 212 15.28 25.03 11.02
N GLY A 213 13.98 24.77 11.13
CA GLY A 213 12.98 25.74 11.60
C GLY A 213 11.83 25.11 12.35
N MET A 214 10.64 25.71 12.23
CA MET A 214 9.38 25.23 12.78
C MET A 214 8.24 25.68 11.88
N PHE A 215 7.13 24.93 11.88
CA PHE A 215 5.92 25.35 11.18
C PHE A 215 5.22 26.50 11.90
N GLU A 216 4.62 27.43 11.16
CA GLU A 216 3.84 28.53 11.73
C GLU A 216 2.61 28.02 12.50
N ARG A 217 1.96 26.99 11.95
CA ARG A 217 0.80 26.31 12.53
C ARG A 217 1.00 24.81 12.49
N ILE A 218 0.68 24.16 13.61
CA ILE A 218 0.60 22.71 13.75
C ILE A 218 -0.76 22.33 14.33
N PRO A 219 -1.22 21.08 14.22
CA PRO A 219 -2.43 20.63 14.91
C PRO A 219 -2.35 20.93 16.42
N ASP A 220 -3.47 21.26 17.06
CA ASP A 220 -3.52 21.47 18.50
C ASP A 220 -3.60 20.14 19.25
N ILE A 221 -4.36 19.19 18.69
CA ILE A 221 -4.58 17.87 19.30
C ILE A 221 -4.57 16.78 18.23
N VAL A 222 -4.05 15.61 18.59
CA VAL A 222 -4.12 14.40 17.77
C VAL A 222 -5.14 13.45 18.37
N VAL A 223 -5.98 12.83 17.54
CA VAL A 223 -6.92 11.79 17.97
C VAL A 223 -6.74 10.53 17.14
N TRP A 224 -6.93 9.37 17.77
CA TRP A 224 -6.81 8.06 17.13
C TRP A 224 -8.12 7.27 17.23
N PRO A 225 -9.08 7.50 16.31
CA PRO A 225 -10.26 6.65 16.19
C PRO A 225 -9.87 5.21 15.83
N THR A 226 -10.66 4.25 16.31
CA THR A 226 -10.40 2.82 16.07
C THR A 226 -11.49 2.13 15.25
N CYS A 227 -12.54 2.87 14.87
CA CYS A 227 -13.65 2.40 14.04
C CYS A 227 -14.44 3.59 13.48
N HIS A 228 -15.38 3.30 12.58
CA HIS A 228 -16.31 4.27 12.01
C HIS A 228 -17.03 5.13 13.07
N ASP A 229 -17.57 4.51 14.12
CA ASP A 229 -18.36 5.21 15.14
C ASP A 229 -17.54 6.23 15.94
N ASP A 230 -16.25 5.98 16.15
CA ASP A 230 -15.37 6.96 16.79
C ASP A 230 -15.22 8.20 15.91
N VAL A 231 -15.10 8.02 14.59
CA VAL A 231 -15.05 9.13 13.62
C VAL A 231 -16.35 9.93 13.64
N VAL A 232 -17.51 9.26 13.68
CA VAL A 232 -18.83 9.92 13.81
C VAL A 232 -18.86 10.80 15.06
N LYS A 233 -18.42 10.29 16.21
CA LYS A 233 -18.37 11.07 17.46
C LYS A 233 -17.44 12.27 17.35
N ILE A 234 -16.25 12.10 16.79
CA ILE A 234 -15.27 13.20 16.61
C ILE A 234 -15.84 14.30 15.72
N VAL A 235 -16.46 13.95 14.60
CA VAL A 235 -17.07 14.92 13.68
C VAL A 235 -18.25 15.65 14.33
N ASN A 236 -19.08 14.95 15.12
CA ASN A 236 -20.15 15.57 15.90
C ASN A 236 -19.61 16.56 16.94
N LEU A 237 -18.54 16.19 17.66
CA LEU A 237 -17.85 17.08 18.61
C LEU A 237 -17.25 18.30 17.88
N ALA A 238 -16.66 18.11 16.71
CA ALA A 238 -16.14 19.22 15.91
C ALA A 238 -17.25 20.19 15.46
N CYS A 239 -18.43 19.69 15.10
CA CYS A 239 -19.59 20.54 14.83
C CYS A 239 -20.04 21.31 16.07
N LYS A 240 -20.11 20.63 17.23
CA LYS A 240 -20.54 21.22 18.51
C LYS A 240 -19.61 22.32 19.02
N TYR A 241 -18.30 22.11 18.88
CA TYR A 241 -17.26 22.98 19.43
C TYR A 241 -16.56 23.86 18.39
N ASN A 242 -17.04 23.86 17.14
CA ASN A 242 -16.44 24.59 16.01
C ASN A 242 -14.93 24.30 15.84
N LEU A 243 -14.59 23.02 15.71
CA LEU A 243 -13.22 22.55 15.55
C LEU A 243 -12.90 22.34 14.07
N CYS A 244 -11.64 22.54 13.69
CA CYS A 244 -11.13 22.18 12.37
C CYS A 244 -10.58 20.75 12.41
N ILE A 245 -10.81 19.94 11.36
CA ILE A 245 -10.29 18.57 11.27
C ILE A 245 -9.42 18.46 10.01
N ILE A 246 -8.20 17.94 10.18
CA ILE A 246 -7.33 17.51 9.08
C ILE A 246 -7.10 16.00 9.25
N PRO A 247 -7.68 15.14 8.37
CA PRO A 247 -7.43 13.71 8.40
C PRO A 247 -6.00 13.39 7.99
N ILE A 248 -5.37 12.44 8.69
CA ILE A 248 -4.04 11.94 8.32
C ILE A 248 -4.00 10.41 8.35
N GLY A 249 -3.58 9.83 7.23
CA GLY A 249 -3.20 8.43 7.13
C GLY A 249 -1.70 8.26 7.32
N GLY A 250 -1.00 7.89 6.25
CA GLY A 250 0.45 7.67 6.26
C GLY A 250 1.33 8.91 6.48
N GLY A 251 0.80 10.13 6.31
CA GLY A 251 1.61 11.35 6.29
C GLY A 251 2.46 11.52 5.02
N THR A 252 2.15 10.77 3.95
CA THR A 252 2.97 10.71 2.72
C THR A 252 2.57 11.72 1.65
N SER A 253 1.90 12.82 2.02
CA SER A 253 1.48 13.84 1.05
C SER A 253 2.69 14.52 0.41
N VAL A 254 2.59 14.90 -0.87
CA VAL A 254 3.61 15.70 -1.57
C VAL A 254 2.96 16.91 -2.26
N SER A 255 1.83 17.38 -1.72
CA SER A 255 1.01 18.47 -2.25
C SER A 255 0.71 19.56 -1.21
N TYR A 256 1.38 19.56 -0.06
CA TYR A 256 1.01 20.35 1.14
C TYR A 256 -0.38 20.04 1.70
N GLY A 257 -1.03 18.93 1.31
CA GLY A 257 -2.38 18.58 1.75
C GLY A 257 -2.57 18.30 3.25
N LEU A 258 -1.50 18.36 4.05
CA LEU A 258 -1.53 18.22 5.51
C LEU A 258 -1.09 19.50 6.24
N MET A 259 -0.62 20.51 5.51
CA MET A 259 -0.13 21.75 6.09
C MET A 259 -1.31 22.51 6.71
N CYS A 260 -1.19 22.88 7.98
CA CYS A 260 -2.20 23.67 8.66
C CYS A 260 -2.17 25.11 8.14
N PRO A 261 -3.31 25.70 7.74
CA PRO A 261 -3.37 27.12 7.37
C PRO A 261 -2.93 27.99 8.54
N ALA A 262 -2.02 28.94 8.29
CA ALA A 262 -1.38 29.75 9.33
C ALA A 262 -2.37 30.60 10.13
N ASP A 263 -3.44 31.06 9.47
CA ASP A 263 -4.48 31.93 10.02
C ASP A 263 -5.69 31.17 10.59
N GLU A 264 -5.65 29.82 10.59
CA GLU A 264 -6.69 29.02 11.23
C GLU A 264 -6.63 29.15 12.76
N THR A 265 -7.56 29.93 13.29
CA THR A 265 -7.65 30.24 14.73
C THR A 265 -8.41 29.20 15.55
N ARG A 266 -9.22 28.34 14.91
CA ARG A 266 -9.92 27.26 15.62
C ARG A 266 -8.92 26.20 16.07
N THR A 267 -9.28 25.44 17.09
CA THR A 267 -8.55 24.21 17.46
C THR A 267 -8.54 23.25 16.26
N ILE A 268 -7.35 22.85 15.82
CA ILE A 268 -7.14 21.89 14.73
C ILE A 268 -6.91 20.50 15.32
N ILE A 269 -7.79 19.57 14.95
CA ILE A 269 -7.65 18.15 15.22
C ILE A 269 -6.91 17.51 14.05
N SER A 270 -5.77 16.88 14.35
CA SER A 270 -5.22 15.85 13.47
C SER A 270 -5.95 14.53 13.74
N LEU A 271 -6.81 14.11 12.80
CA LEU A 271 -7.56 12.87 12.91
C LEU A 271 -6.77 11.74 12.26
N ASP A 272 -6.04 10.98 13.09
CA ASP A 272 -5.12 9.95 12.64
C ASP A 272 -5.81 8.60 12.49
N THR A 273 -5.94 8.12 11.26
CA THR A 273 -6.66 6.88 10.94
C THR A 273 -5.84 5.61 11.20
N SER A 274 -4.55 5.71 11.56
CA SER A 274 -3.63 4.56 11.64
C SER A 274 -4.09 3.39 12.53
N GLN A 275 -4.99 3.64 13.47
CA GLN A 275 -5.51 2.62 14.41
C GLN A 275 -6.85 2.00 13.96
N MET A 276 -7.40 2.47 12.85
CA MET A 276 -8.58 1.96 12.15
C MET A 276 -8.07 1.26 10.86
N ASN A 277 -7.55 0.04 11.02
CA ASN A 277 -6.63 -0.62 10.09
C ASN A 277 -6.94 -2.11 9.83
N ARG A 278 -8.18 -2.55 10.06
CA ARG A 278 -8.59 -3.95 9.91
C ARG A 278 -9.04 -4.26 8.48
N ILE A 279 -8.77 -5.48 8.03
CA ILE A 279 -9.61 -6.13 7.03
C ILE A 279 -10.87 -6.62 7.76
N LEU A 280 -12.02 -6.06 7.40
CA LEU A 280 -13.31 -6.35 8.04
C LEU A 280 -13.89 -7.68 7.53
N TRP A 281 -13.80 -7.91 6.21
CA TRP A 281 -14.14 -9.19 5.59
C TRP A 281 -13.48 -9.33 4.22
N VAL A 282 -13.36 -10.59 3.76
CA VAL A 282 -12.94 -10.96 2.41
C VAL A 282 -14.04 -11.79 1.78
N ASP A 283 -14.55 -11.35 0.63
CA ASP A 283 -15.54 -12.07 -0.16
C ASP A 283 -14.83 -12.73 -1.35
N GLU A 284 -14.61 -14.03 -1.22
CA GLU A 284 -13.94 -14.85 -2.22
C GLU A 284 -14.82 -15.11 -3.46
N ASN A 285 -16.15 -15.00 -3.33
CA ASN A 285 -17.06 -15.19 -4.46
C ASN A 285 -17.03 -13.97 -5.39
N ASN A 286 -17.05 -12.78 -4.80
CA ASN A 286 -17.04 -11.52 -5.55
C ASN A 286 -15.63 -10.94 -5.77
N LEU A 287 -14.60 -11.57 -5.19
CA LEU A 287 -13.20 -11.11 -5.23
C LEU A 287 -13.06 -9.65 -4.78
N THR A 288 -13.60 -9.38 -3.59
CA THR A 288 -13.50 -8.07 -2.93
C THR A 288 -13.12 -8.22 -1.46
N ALA A 289 -12.37 -7.26 -0.94
CA ALA A 289 -12.11 -7.13 0.49
C ALA A 289 -12.68 -5.79 1.00
N HIS A 290 -13.32 -5.82 2.16
CA HIS A 290 -13.79 -4.60 2.83
C HIS A 290 -12.88 -4.30 4.00
N VAL A 291 -12.35 -3.08 4.03
CA VAL A 291 -11.24 -2.70 4.90
C VAL A 291 -11.49 -1.35 5.51
N GLU A 292 -10.97 -1.18 6.72
CA GLU A 292 -10.87 0.12 7.36
C GLU A 292 -9.81 1.00 6.64
N ALA A 293 -10.11 2.29 6.50
CA ALA A 293 -9.37 3.19 5.62
C ALA A 293 -7.94 3.51 6.08
N GLY A 294 -7.58 3.21 7.33
CA GLY A 294 -6.27 3.47 7.89
C GLY A 294 -5.24 2.36 7.70
N ILE A 295 -5.62 1.22 7.11
CA ILE A 295 -4.68 0.14 6.79
C ILE A 295 -3.65 0.61 5.76
N THR A 296 -2.37 0.32 5.99
CA THR A 296 -1.28 0.63 5.04
C THR A 296 -1.28 -0.35 3.89
N GLY A 297 -0.71 0.04 2.75
CA GLY A 297 -0.56 -0.89 1.62
C GLY A 297 0.25 -2.13 1.97
N GLN A 298 1.36 -1.97 2.70
CA GLN A 298 2.18 -3.09 3.15
C GLN A 298 1.39 -4.09 4.00
N ASP A 299 0.59 -3.61 4.96
CA ASP A 299 -0.14 -4.49 5.86
C ASP A 299 -1.36 -5.13 5.18
N LEU A 300 -2.02 -4.38 4.30
CA LEU A 300 -3.11 -4.89 3.45
C LEU A 300 -2.64 -6.05 2.57
N GLU A 301 -1.55 -5.88 1.83
CA GLU A 301 -1.01 -6.92 0.96
C GLU A 301 -0.52 -8.12 1.78
N ARG A 302 0.13 -7.89 2.93
CA ARG A 302 0.60 -8.96 3.82
C ARG A 302 -0.57 -9.82 4.30
N GLN A 303 -1.63 -9.21 4.82
CA GLN A 303 -2.80 -9.93 5.34
C GLN A 303 -3.59 -10.64 4.24
N LEU A 304 -3.81 -10.00 3.08
CA LEU A 304 -4.48 -10.65 1.94
C LEU A 304 -3.70 -11.86 1.41
N LYS A 305 -2.36 -11.75 1.39
CA LYS A 305 -1.49 -12.83 0.92
C LYS A 305 -1.60 -14.10 1.78
N GLU A 306 -1.86 -13.98 3.07
CA GLU A 306 -2.13 -15.14 3.96
C GLU A 306 -3.37 -15.94 3.51
N SER A 307 -4.31 -15.27 2.83
CA SER A 307 -5.50 -15.86 2.22
C SER A 307 -5.33 -16.21 0.73
N GLY A 308 -4.15 -15.94 0.15
CA GLY A 308 -3.87 -16.22 -1.27
C GLY A 308 -4.31 -15.11 -2.23
N TYR A 309 -4.55 -13.90 -1.73
CA TYR A 309 -5.00 -12.76 -2.50
C TYR A 309 -4.04 -11.56 -2.44
N CYS A 310 -4.21 -10.61 -3.35
CA CYS A 310 -3.53 -9.31 -3.39
C CYS A 310 -4.47 -8.22 -3.96
N THR A 311 -4.21 -6.94 -3.71
CA THR A 311 -4.82 -5.85 -4.50
C THR A 311 -3.99 -5.53 -5.73
N GLY A 312 -2.66 -5.70 -5.63
CA GLY A 312 -1.70 -5.26 -6.64
C GLY A 312 -1.54 -3.74 -6.73
N HIS A 313 -2.17 -2.98 -5.82
CA HIS A 313 -1.99 -1.53 -5.73
C HIS A 313 -0.72 -1.19 -4.95
N GLU A 314 0.37 -0.99 -5.69
CA GLU A 314 1.70 -0.76 -5.12
C GLU A 314 2.21 0.64 -5.48
N PRO A 315 1.72 1.73 -4.85
CA PRO A 315 2.39 3.02 -4.91
C PRO A 315 3.74 2.93 -4.20
N ASP A 316 4.73 3.71 -4.63
CA ASP A 316 6.09 3.65 -4.04
C ASP A 316 6.11 4.04 -2.54
N SER A 317 5.02 4.62 -2.01
CA SER A 317 4.81 4.95 -0.60
C SER A 317 4.01 3.90 0.20
N LEU A 318 3.80 2.68 -0.33
CA LEU A 318 2.93 1.65 0.26
C LEU A 318 3.25 1.23 1.70
N GLU A 319 4.50 1.42 2.14
CA GLU A 319 4.95 1.13 3.52
C GLU A 319 4.18 1.95 4.57
N PHE A 320 3.70 3.14 4.19
CA PHE A 320 3.03 4.07 5.11
C PHE A 320 1.69 4.57 4.57
N SER A 321 1.56 4.76 3.25
CA SER A 321 0.33 5.27 2.65
C SER A 321 -0.83 4.28 2.85
N THR A 322 -2.04 4.83 3.03
CA THR A 322 -3.22 4.09 3.47
C THR A 322 -4.34 4.13 2.43
N VAL A 323 -5.28 3.19 2.52
CA VAL A 323 -6.44 3.10 1.62
C VAL A 323 -7.23 4.42 1.54
N GLY A 324 -7.54 5.03 2.68
CA GLY A 324 -8.22 6.33 2.73
C GLY A 324 -7.40 7.45 2.10
N GLY A 325 -6.08 7.42 2.26
CA GLY A 325 -5.16 8.35 1.60
C GLY A 325 -5.17 8.19 0.08
N TRP A 326 -5.15 6.95 -0.41
CA TRP A 326 -5.19 6.65 -1.85
C TRP A 326 -6.46 7.15 -2.51
N ILE A 327 -7.62 6.92 -1.87
CA ILE A 327 -8.92 7.41 -2.35
C ILE A 327 -8.92 8.94 -2.37
N SER A 328 -8.45 9.55 -1.28
CA SER A 328 -8.41 11.02 -1.13
C SER A 328 -7.55 11.72 -2.19
N THR A 329 -6.52 11.06 -2.71
CA THR A 329 -5.52 11.66 -3.63
C THR A 329 -5.53 11.07 -5.04
N ARG A 330 -6.44 10.14 -5.33
CA ARG A 330 -6.47 9.36 -6.60
C ARG A 330 -5.13 8.68 -6.89
N ALA A 331 -4.60 7.94 -5.92
CA ALA A 331 -3.30 7.31 -6.03
C ALA A 331 -3.20 6.33 -7.22
N SER A 332 -2.00 6.29 -7.81
CA SER A 332 -1.62 5.40 -8.90
C SER A 332 -0.53 4.45 -8.41
N GLY A 333 -0.72 3.15 -8.63
CA GLY A 333 0.25 2.11 -8.28
C GLY A 333 1.15 1.71 -9.45
N MET A 334 2.30 1.11 -9.14
CA MET A 334 3.26 0.60 -10.13
C MET A 334 2.63 -0.36 -11.15
N LYS A 335 1.71 -1.21 -10.70
CA LYS A 335 1.14 -2.33 -11.48
C LYS A 335 -0.25 -2.06 -12.06
N LYS A 336 -0.63 -0.79 -12.16
CA LYS A 336 -1.98 -0.37 -12.60
C LYS A 336 -2.43 -0.95 -13.95
N ASN A 337 -1.50 -1.39 -14.81
CA ASN A 337 -1.85 -1.98 -16.10
C ASN A 337 -2.65 -3.29 -15.96
N ILE A 338 -2.43 -4.05 -14.88
CA ILE A 338 -3.20 -5.26 -14.56
C ILE A 338 -4.37 -4.95 -13.62
N TYR A 339 -4.11 -4.19 -12.56
CA TYR A 339 -5.04 -4.05 -11.43
C TYR A 339 -5.93 -2.81 -11.50
N GLY A 340 -5.57 -1.83 -12.34
CA GLY A 340 -6.18 -0.50 -12.37
C GLY A 340 -5.59 0.47 -11.35
N ASN A 341 -5.99 1.74 -11.46
CA ASN A 341 -5.74 2.75 -10.44
C ASN A 341 -6.76 2.61 -9.29
N ILE A 342 -6.67 3.47 -8.27
CA ILE A 342 -7.57 3.40 -7.12
C ILE A 342 -9.05 3.55 -7.51
N GLU A 343 -9.36 4.37 -8.53
CA GLU A 343 -10.73 4.54 -9.05
C GLU A 343 -11.30 3.29 -9.74
N ASP A 344 -10.42 2.40 -10.23
CA ASP A 344 -10.82 1.12 -10.83
C ASP A 344 -10.98 0.03 -9.77
N LEU A 345 -10.22 0.14 -8.68
CA LEU A 345 -10.14 -0.83 -7.59
C LEU A 345 -11.26 -0.68 -6.57
N VAL A 346 -11.66 0.56 -6.24
CA VAL A 346 -12.68 0.81 -5.21
C VAL A 346 -14.08 0.53 -5.76
N VAL A 347 -14.77 -0.40 -5.12
CA VAL A 347 -16.13 -0.81 -5.45
C VAL A 347 -17.15 -0.06 -4.60
N HIS A 348 -16.81 0.22 -3.34
CA HIS A 348 -17.70 0.86 -2.37
C HIS A 348 -16.88 1.63 -1.32
N MET A 349 -17.46 2.67 -0.73
CA MET A 349 -16.82 3.44 0.34
C MET A 349 -17.87 4.03 1.29
N LYS A 350 -17.45 4.26 2.54
CA LYS A 350 -18.22 4.93 3.58
C LYS A 350 -17.47 6.15 4.09
N MET A 351 -18.09 7.32 3.99
CA MET A 351 -17.50 8.60 4.42
C MET A 351 -18.35 9.30 5.47
N VAL A 352 -17.72 9.75 6.55
CA VAL A 352 -18.35 10.62 7.55
C VAL A 352 -18.11 12.07 7.16
N THR A 353 -19.17 12.85 7.01
CA THR A 353 -19.13 14.29 6.75
C THR A 353 -19.85 15.03 7.89
N PRO A 354 -19.67 16.36 8.03
CA PRO A 354 -20.45 17.15 9.00
C PRO A 354 -21.97 17.04 8.82
N ARG A 355 -22.43 16.70 7.60
CA ARG A 355 -23.86 16.55 7.28
C ARG A 355 -24.41 15.14 7.53
N GLY A 356 -23.53 14.16 7.73
CA GLY A 356 -23.90 12.76 7.89
C GLY A 356 -23.02 11.80 7.08
N VAL A 357 -23.45 10.55 7.01
CA VAL A 357 -22.70 9.48 6.32
C VAL A 357 -23.10 9.40 4.85
N ILE A 358 -22.10 9.35 3.97
CA ILE A 358 -22.26 9.05 2.55
C ILE A 358 -21.89 7.58 2.32
N GLU A 359 -22.87 6.80 1.84
CA GLU A 359 -22.71 5.38 1.54
C GLU A 359 -23.76 4.95 0.50
N LYS A 360 -23.36 4.16 -0.51
CA LYS A 360 -24.32 3.55 -1.43
C LYS A 360 -24.98 2.33 -0.79
N SER A 361 -26.24 2.08 -1.12
CA SER A 361 -27.02 0.97 -0.55
C SER A 361 -26.68 -0.42 -1.12
N SER A 362 -25.93 -0.50 -2.22
CA SER A 362 -25.56 -1.78 -2.85
C SER A 362 -24.14 -1.76 -3.37
N GLN A 363 -23.57 -2.96 -3.59
CA GLN A 363 -22.24 -3.17 -4.15
C GLN A 363 -22.30 -3.71 -5.59
N GLY A 364 -23.30 -3.28 -6.37
CA GLY A 364 -23.41 -3.64 -7.77
C GLY A 364 -22.16 -3.21 -8.56
N PRO A 365 -21.60 -4.06 -9.44
CA PRO A 365 -20.27 -3.83 -10.03
C PRO A 365 -20.22 -2.63 -10.99
N ARG A 366 -21.36 -2.19 -11.51
CA ARG A 366 -21.51 -0.98 -12.34
C ARG A 366 -22.96 -0.50 -12.27
N MET A 367 -23.16 0.78 -12.04
CA MET A 367 -24.49 1.37 -11.85
C MET A 367 -24.72 2.55 -12.80
N SER A 368 -26.00 2.83 -13.10
CA SER A 368 -26.44 4.01 -13.84
C SER A 368 -27.57 4.68 -13.07
N THR A 369 -27.22 5.24 -11.91
CA THR A 369 -28.15 5.84 -10.94
C THR A 369 -27.90 7.34 -10.77
N GLY A 370 -27.62 8.03 -11.89
CA GLY A 370 -27.14 9.41 -11.92
C GLY A 370 -25.61 9.54 -11.87
N PRO A 371 -25.07 10.74 -11.57
CA PRO A 371 -23.63 10.95 -11.39
C PRO A 371 -23.05 10.04 -10.31
N ASP A 372 -21.85 9.49 -10.55
CA ASP A 372 -21.21 8.61 -9.58
C ASP A 372 -20.63 9.41 -8.40
N ILE A 373 -21.33 9.38 -7.27
CA ILE A 373 -20.92 10.06 -6.04
C ILE A 373 -19.57 9.59 -5.47
N HIS A 374 -19.08 8.39 -5.82
CA HIS A 374 -17.73 7.98 -5.40
C HIS A 374 -16.67 8.92 -6.00
N HIS A 375 -16.90 9.45 -7.21
CA HIS A 375 -15.99 10.42 -7.84
C HIS A 375 -16.06 11.83 -7.25
N PHE A 376 -17.06 12.13 -6.42
CA PHE A 376 -17.12 13.39 -5.66
C PHE A 376 -16.18 13.31 -4.45
N ILE A 377 -15.94 12.09 -3.95
CA ILE A 377 -15.07 11.81 -2.80
C ILE A 377 -13.63 11.54 -3.27
N MET A 378 -13.46 10.78 -4.37
CA MET A 378 -12.12 10.49 -4.89
C MET A 378 -11.41 11.76 -5.36
N GLY A 379 -10.25 12.05 -4.79
CA GLY A 379 -9.52 13.29 -5.06
C GLY A 379 -9.98 14.48 -4.23
N SER A 380 -10.80 14.28 -3.19
CA SER A 380 -11.26 15.38 -2.33
C SER A 380 -10.23 15.86 -1.31
N GLU A 381 -9.08 15.18 -1.18
CA GLU A 381 -7.95 15.58 -0.34
C GLU A 381 -8.34 15.98 1.10
N GLY A 382 -9.24 15.22 1.73
CA GLY A 382 -9.67 15.45 3.12
C GLY A 382 -10.61 16.64 3.35
N THR A 383 -10.98 17.39 2.31
CA THR A 383 -11.78 18.62 2.43
C THR A 383 -13.28 18.41 2.72
N LEU A 384 -13.80 17.20 2.47
CA LEU A 384 -15.24 16.91 2.58
C LEU A 384 -15.61 16.12 3.85
N GLY A 385 -14.64 15.48 4.50
CA GLY A 385 -14.86 14.55 5.59
C GLY A 385 -13.83 13.41 5.64
N VAL A 386 -14.19 12.33 6.33
CA VAL A 386 -13.30 11.20 6.62
C VAL A 386 -13.82 9.94 5.95
N ILE A 387 -13.05 9.37 5.03
CA ILE A 387 -13.30 8.01 4.53
C ILE A 387 -12.93 7.04 5.66
N THR A 388 -13.88 6.19 6.04
CA THR A 388 -13.74 5.27 7.19
C THR A 388 -13.53 3.83 6.77
N GLU A 389 -14.22 3.40 5.72
CA GLU A 389 -14.20 2.03 5.21
C GLU A 389 -14.27 2.07 3.68
N ALA A 390 -13.70 1.07 3.03
CA ALA A 390 -13.79 0.87 1.58
C ALA A 390 -13.84 -0.62 1.23
N THR A 391 -14.64 -0.95 0.22
CA THR A 391 -14.55 -2.25 -0.48
C THR A 391 -13.66 -2.08 -1.70
N ILE A 392 -12.62 -2.90 -1.80
CA ILE A 392 -11.65 -2.90 -2.89
C ILE A 392 -11.62 -4.26 -3.59
N LYS A 393 -11.39 -4.26 -4.90
CA LYS A 393 -11.14 -5.48 -5.65
C LYS A 393 -9.86 -6.15 -5.16
N ILE A 394 -9.90 -7.48 -5.11
CA ILE A 394 -8.73 -8.33 -4.87
C ILE A 394 -8.59 -9.33 -6.02
N ARG A 395 -7.40 -9.88 -6.17
CA ARG A 395 -7.06 -10.90 -7.16
C ARG A 395 -6.31 -12.03 -6.47
N PRO A 396 -6.34 -13.26 -7.00
CA PRO A 396 -5.41 -14.30 -6.57
C PRO A 396 -3.97 -13.79 -6.68
N THR A 397 -3.13 -14.10 -5.70
CA THR A 397 -1.70 -13.79 -5.76
C THR A 397 -1.09 -14.40 -7.03
N PRO A 398 -0.32 -13.63 -7.83
CA PRO A 398 0.25 -14.14 -9.07
C PRO A 398 1.19 -15.32 -8.80
N GLU A 399 1.07 -16.38 -9.61
CA GLU A 399 1.90 -17.59 -9.51
C GLU A 399 3.38 -17.27 -9.80
N TYR A 400 3.63 -16.41 -10.79
CA TYR A 400 4.95 -16.13 -11.31
C TYR A 400 5.16 -14.64 -11.55
N GLN A 401 6.36 -14.15 -11.23
CA GLN A 401 6.82 -12.81 -11.54
C GLN A 401 8.13 -12.88 -12.33
N LYS A 402 8.27 -12.02 -13.34
CA LYS A 402 9.46 -11.96 -14.20
C LYS A 402 9.87 -10.51 -14.44
N TYR A 403 11.11 -10.20 -14.05
CA TYR A 403 11.74 -8.92 -14.35
C TYR A 403 12.51 -8.98 -15.67
N GLY A 404 12.58 -7.85 -16.36
CA GLY A 404 13.34 -7.68 -17.60
C GLY A 404 13.77 -6.24 -17.81
N SER A 405 14.66 -6.02 -18.77
CA SER A 405 15.03 -4.68 -19.23
C SER A 405 15.30 -4.66 -20.73
N VAL A 406 15.19 -3.47 -21.33
CA VAL A 406 15.40 -3.19 -22.76
C VAL A 406 16.20 -1.89 -22.87
N ALA A 407 17.32 -1.89 -23.60
CA ALA A 407 18.06 -0.66 -23.90
C ALA A 407 17.71 -0.16 -25.30
N PHE A 408 17.55 1.16 -25.44
CA PHE A 408 17.28 1.85 -26.71
C PHE A 408 18.42 2.82 -27.05
N PRO A 409 18.62 3.16 -28.34
CA PRO A 409 19.66 4.09 -28.76
C PRO A 409 19.54 5.48 -28.10
N ASN A 410 18.31 5.95 -27.92
CA ASN A 410 17.96 7.21 -27.29
C ASN A 410 16.59 7.15 -26.60
N PHE A 411 16.18 8.23 -25.95
CA PHE A 411 14.92 8.28 -25.23
C PHE A 411 13.71 8.26 -26.18
N GLU A 412 13.80 8.93 -27.32
CA GLU A 412 12.72 9.04 -28.31
C GLU A 412 12.32 7.67 -28.88
N GLN A 413 13.30 6.80 -29.16
CA GLN A 413 13.02 5.42 -29.59
C GLN A 413 12.34 4.60 -28.49
N GLY A 414 12.77 4.78 -27.23
CA GLY A 414 12.09 4.18 -26.09
C GLY A 414 10.63 4.63 -25.98
N VAL A 415 10.36 5.93 -26.14
CA VAL A 415 9.01 6.49 -26.12
C VAL A 415 8.16 5.94 -27.27
N ALA A 416 8.71 5.86 -28.48
CA ALA A 416 8.03 5.29 -29.64
C ALA A 416 7.67 3.81 -29.42
N CYS A 417 8.57 3.03 -28.82
CA CYS A 417 8.30 1.65 -28.44
C CYS A 417 7.18 1.54 -27.40
N LEU A 418 7.24 2.32 -26.31
CA LEU A 418 6.19 2.33 -25.27
C LEU A 418 4.83 2.73 -25.86
N ARG A 419 4.81 3.69 -26.78
CA ARG A 419 3.59 4.09 -27.50
C ARG A 419 3.03 2.94 -28.33
N GLU A 420 3.86 2.17 -29.02
CA GLU A 420 3.41 1.02 -29.81
C GLU A 420 2.90 -0.13 -28.92
N ILE A 421 3.57 -0.41 -27.80
CA ILE A 421 3.10 -1.37 -26.78
C ILE A 421 1.72 -0.95 -26.26
N ALA A 422 1.52 0.34 -25.95
CA ALA A 422 0.24 0.88 -25.51
C ALA A 422 -0.84 0.76 -26.61
N LYS A 423 -0.48 1.07 -27.87
CA LYS A 423 -1.39 0.95 -29.03
C LYS A 423 -1.87 -0.49 -29.22
N GLN A 424 -0.99 -1.47 -29.02
CA GLN A 424 -1.32 -2.90 -29.07
C GLN A 424 -1.98 -3.42 -27.80
N ARG A 425 -2.15 -2.57 -26.76
CA ARG A 425 -2.72 -2.91 -25.45
C ARG A 425 -2.06 -4.13 -24.80
N CYS A 426 -0.75 -4.28 -24.98
CA CYS A 426 0.03 -5.37 -24.44
C CYS A 426 1.11 -4.86 -23.47
N ALA A 427 0.80 -3.80 -22.70
CA ALA A 427 1.71 -3.36 -21.64
C ALA A 427 1.84 -4.45 -20.57
N PRO A 428 3.06 -4.74 -20.07
CA PRO A 428 3.25 -5.65 -18.94
C PRO A 428 2.69 -5.04 -17.64
N ALA A 429 2.77 -5.77 -16.53
CA ALA A 429 2.30 -5.29 -15.23
C ALA A 429 2.88 -3.90 -14.90
N SER A 430 4.19 -3.73 -15.12
CA SER A 430 4.87 -2.43 -15.08
C SER A 430 5.87 -2.30 -16.21
N ILE A 431 5.90 -1.12 -16.83
CA ILE A 431 6.90 -0.69 -17.80
C ILE A 431 7.29 0.75 -17.48
N ARG A 432 8.58 1.00 -17.25
CA ARG A 432 9.11 2.33 -16.92
C ARG A 432 10.31 2.62 -17.80
N LEU A 433 10.24 3.69 -18.60
CA LEU A 433 11.36 4.14 -19.43
C LEU A 433 12.15 5.20 -18.67
N MET A 434 13.42 4.92 -18.40
CA MET A 434 14.35 5.84 -17.76
C MET A 434 15.22 6.52 -18.82
N ASP A 435 15.45 7.81 -18.65
CA ASP A 435 16.42 8.57 -19.45
C ASP A 435 17.87 8.13 -19.14
N ASN A 436 18.82 8.73 -19.83
CA ASN A 436 20.23 8.40 -19.68
C ASN A 436 20.79 8.72 -18.29
N GLN A 437 20.37 9.83 -17.68
CA GLN A 437 20.86 10.24 -16.36
C GLN A 437 20.44 9.23 -15.29
N GLN A 438 19.18 8.78 -15.34
CA GLN A 438 18.66 7.74 -14.46
C GLN A 438 19.35 6.39 -14.71
N PHE A 439 19.64 6.04 -15.96
CA PHE A 439 20.42 4.84 -16.27
C PHE A 439 21.83 4.89 -15.67
N GLN A 440 22.53 6.02 -15.82
CA GLN A 440 23.85 6.24 -15.22
C GLN A 440 23.79 6.18 -13.68
N PHE A 441 22.76 6.77 -13.08
CA PHE A 441 22.51 6.68 -11.64
C PHE A 441 22.30 5.22 -11.20
N GLY A 442 21.47 4.44 -11.91
CA GLY A 442 21.29 3.01 -11.63
C GLY A 442 22.60 2.21 -11.71
N HIS A 443 23.51 2.57 -12.62
CA HIS A 443 24.85 1.98 -12.69
C HIS A 443 25.72 2.36 -11.48
N ALA A 444 25.60 3.59 -10.97
CA ALA A 444 26.30 4.06 -9.78
C ALA A 444 25.81 3.39 -8.47
N LEU A 445 24.67 2.72 -8.50
CA LEU A 445 24.10 1.96 -7.37
C LEU A 445 24.52 0.49 -7.34
N LYS A 446 25.41 0.03 -8.23
CA LYS A 446 25.85 -1.37 -8.24
C LYS A 446 26.69 -1.70 -7.01
N PRO A 447 26.34 -2.74 -6.22
CA PRO A 447 27.05 -3.06 -4.99
C PRO A 447 28.40 -3.75 -5.28
N GLN A 448 29.34 -3.63 -4.33
CA GLN A 448 30.68 -4.23 -4.42
C GLN A 448 30.69 -5.77 -4.53
N VAL A 449 29.56 -6.43 -4.24
CA VAL A 449 29.37 -7.89 -4.35
C VAL A 449 29.23 -8.35 -5.81
N SER A 450 29.35 -7.46 -6.79
CA SER A 450 29.52 -7.84 -8.19
C SER A 450 30.84 -8.62 -8.34
N SER A 451 30.75 -9.95 -8.20
CA SER A 451 31.77 -10.95 -8.51
C SER A 451 32.58 -10.57 -9.76
N ILE A 452 33.83 -11.04 -9.84
CA ILE A 452 34.71 -10.94 -11.01
C ILE A 452 33.96 -11.32 -12.31
N PHE A 453 33.00 -12.25 -12.23
CA PHE A 453 32.13 -12.67 -13.33
C PHE A 453 31.12 -11.60 -13.79
N THR A 454 30.55 -10.82 -12.87
CA THR A 454 29.63 -9.70 -13.19
C THR A 454 30.37 -8.47 -13.71
N SER A 455 31.60 -8.21 -13.25
CA SER A 455 32.46 -7.17 -13.84
C SER A 455 32.85 -7.53 -15.28
N PHE A 456 33.09 -8.82 -15.56
CA PHE A 456 33.31 -9.33 -16.92
C PHE A 456 32.06 -9.21 -17.81
N LEU A 457 30.87 -9.52 -17.29
CA LEU A 457 29.59 -9.34 -17.98
C LEU A 457 29.25 -7.86 -18.23
N ASP A 458 29.57 -6.96 -17.29
CA ASP A 458 29.39 -5.51 -17.45
C ASP A 458 30.40 -4.92 -18.43
N GLY A 459 31.64 -5.42 -18.42
CA GLY A 459 32.65 -5.14 -19.44
C GLY A 459 32.20 -5.62 -20.82
N LEU A 460 31.64 -6.83 -20.93
CA LEU A 460 31.07 -7.39 -22.16
C LEU A 460 29.83 -6.64 -22.64
N LYS A 461 28.94 -6.20 -21.75
CA LYS A 461 27.77 -5.37 -22.09
C LYS A 461 28.19 -3.99 -22.56
N LYS A 462 29.10 -3.32 -21.82
CA LYS A 462 29.67 -2.04 -22.23
C LYS A 462 30.39 -2.17 -23.57
N PHE A 463 31.15 -3.24 -23.77
CA PHE A 463 31.81 -3.57 -25.03
C PHE A 463 30.81 -3.87 -26.16
N TYR A 464 29.73 -4.62 -25.93
CA TYR A 464 28.73 -4.96 -26.95
C TYR A 464 27.89 -3.75 -27.37
N ILE A 465 27.44 -2.96 -26.39
CA ILE A 465 26.67 -1.72 -26.60
C ILE A 465 27.50 -0.69 -27.38
N THR A 466 28.79 -0.54 -27.05
CA THR A 466 29.66 0.49 -27.66
C THR A 466 30.34 0.03 -28.94
N LYS A 467 30.82 -1.22 -29.04
CA LYS A 467 31.54 -1.73 -30.23
C LYS A 467 30.69 -2.49 -31.23
N PHE A 468 29.60 -3.15 -30.82
CA PHE A 468 28.82 -4.02 -31.71
C PHE A 468 27.49 -3.39 -32.17
N LYS A 469 26.88 -2.53 -31.34
CA LYS A 469 25.63 -1.79 -31.66
C LYS A 469 25.85 -0.31 -31.95
N GLY A 470 26.99 0.26 -31.56
CA GLY A 470 27.34 1.66 -31.83
C GLY A 470 26.48 2.69 -31.10
N PHE A 471 25.88 2.33 -29.95
CA PHE A 471 25.08 3.28 -29.18
C PHE A 471 25.98 4.25 -28.45
N ASP A 472 25.63 5.53 -28.49
CA ASP A 472 26.27 6.57 -27.68
C ASP A 472 25.87 6.37 -26.20
N PRO A 473 26.80 6.02 -25.30
CA PRO A 473 26.52 5.82 -23.88
C PRO A 473 25.87 7.01 -23.19
N ASN A 474 25.99 8.21 -23.75
CA ASN A 474 25.39 9.45 -23.22
C ASN A 474 23.95 9.68 -23.68
N GLN A 475 23.45 8.88 -24.62
CA GLN A 475 22.09 9.01 -25.18
C GLN A 475 21.19 7.84 -24.81
N ILE A 476 21.76 6.66 -24.49
CA ILE A 476 21.01 5.44 -24.20
C ILE A 476 19.91 5.69 -23.16
N SER A 477 18.73 5.16 -23.45
CA SER A 477 17.63 5.04 -22.49
C SER A 477 17.36 3.57 -22.18
N VAL A 478 16.76 3.27 -21.03
CA VAL A 478 16.47 1.89 -20.62
C VAL A 478 15.04 1.77 -20.12
N ALA A 479 14.29 0.81 -20.65
CA ALA A 479 13.03 0.41 -20.06
C ALA A 479 13.24 -0.74 -19.07
N THR A 480 12.68 -0.64 -17.87
CA THR A 480 12.50 -1.77 -16.95
C THR A 480 11.10 -2.35 -17.08
N LEU A 481 11.01 -3.67 -17.00
CA LEU A 481 9.80 -4.45 -17.21
C LEU A 481 9.55 -5.35 -16.01
N LEU A 482 8.29 -5.45 -15.60
CA LEU A 482 7.80 -6.47 -14.67
C LEU A 482 6.54 -7.10 -15.26
N PHE A 483 6.56 -8.42 -15.40
CA PHE A 483 5.42 -9.25 -15.77
C PHE A 483 5.00 -10.09 -14.56
N GLU A 484 3.71 -10.31 -14.39
CA GLU A 484 3.20 -11.22 -13.38
C GLU A 484 1.86 -11.86 -13.77
N GLY A 485 1.61 -13.07 -13.27
CA GLY A 485 0.42 -13.86 -13.58
C GLY A 485 0.75 -15.35 -13.68
N ASP A 486 -0.05 -16.08 -14.47
CA ASP A 486 0.21 -17.49 -14.79
C ASP A 486 1.53 -17.61 -15.58
N ARG A 487 2.39 -18.58 -15.21
CA ARG A 487 3.75 -18.67 -15.77
C ARG A 487 3.79 -18.71 -17.29
N GLU A 488 2.93 -19.49 -17.93
CA GLU A 488 2.88 -19.63 -19.39
C GLU A 488 2.51 -18.31 -20.08
N LYS A 489 1.50 -17.61 -19.57
CA LYS A 489 1.05 -16.31 -20.10
C LYS A 489 2.14 -15.25 -19.94
N VAL A 490 2.83 -15.25 -18.80
CA VAL A 490 3.94 -14.32 -18.56
C VAL A 490 5.04 -14.49 -19.62
N LEU A 491 5.45 -15.73 -19.92
CA LEU A 491 6.52 -15.99 -20.90
C LEU A 491 6.10 -15.65 -22.34
N GLN A 492 4.85 -15.92 -22.72
CA GLN A 492 4.31 -15.54 -24.02
C GLN A 492 4.23 -14.01 -24.17
N HIS A 493 3.76 -13.31 -23.13
CA HIS A 493 3.65 -11.86 -23.11
C HIS A 493 5.03 -11.18 -23.10
N GLU A 494 5.99 -11.73 -22.34
CA GLU A 494 7.39 -11.29 -22.36
C GLU A 494 7.95 -11.31 -23.79
N LYS A 495 7.81 -12.45 -24.49
CA LYS A 495 8.23 -12.58 -25.88
C LYS A 495 7.60 -11.51 -26.79
N GLN A 496 6.29 -11.31 -26.69
CA GLN A 496 5.58 -10.30 -27.50
C GLN A 496 6.16 -8.89 -27.28
N VAL A 497 6.39 -8.48 -26.03
CA VAL A 497 6.92 -7.15 -25.70
C VAL A 497 8.34 -6.98 -26.25
N TYR A 498 9.20 -7.99 -26.11
CA TYR A 498 10.55 -7.97 -26.67
C TYR A 498 10.56 -7.95 -28.21
N ASP A 499 9.66 -8.68 -28.87
CA ASP A 499 9.51 -8.70 -30.32
C ASP A 499 9.05 -7.32 -30.86
N ILE A 500 8.23 -6.58 -30.10
CA ILE A 500 7.88 -5.18 -30.42
C ILE A 500 9.10 -4.28 -30.24
N ALA A 501 9.80 -4.38 -29.10
CA ALA A 501 10.97 -3.55 -28.81
C ALA A 501 12.10 -3.70 -29.84
N ALA A 502 12.28 -4.89 -30.40
CA ALA A 502 13.23 -5.18 -31.48
C ALA A 502 13.05 -4.25 -32.70
N LYS A 503 11.81 -3.80 -32.98
CA LYS A 503 11.49 -2.91 -34.11
C LYS A 503 11.93 -1.46 -33.89
N PHE A 504 12.27 -1.09 -32.66
CA PHE A 504 12.70 0.26 -32.26
C PHE A 504 14.19 0.30 -31.89
N GLY A 505 14.98 -0.61 -32.45
CA GLY A 505 16.42 -0.63 -32.28
C GLY A 505 16.91 -1.29 -31.00
N TYR A 506 16.11 -2.15 -30.34
CA TYR A 506 16.59 -2.92 -29.19
C TYR A 506 17.76 -3.88 -29.56
N GLY A 507 18.73 -4.02 -28.64
CA GLY A 507 19.75 -5.08 -28.66
C GLY A 507 19.92 -5.68 -27.27
N LEU A 508 19.86 -7.01 -27.17
CA LEU A 508 20.24 -7.75 -25.96
C LEU A 508 21.74 -7.67 -25.71
#